data_AF-A0A379TGU0-F1
#
_entry.id   AF-A0A379TGU0-F1
#
_cell.length_a   1.000
_cell.length_b   1.000
_cell.length_c   1.000
_cell.angle_alpha   90.00
_cell.angle_beta   90.00
_cell.angle_gamma   90.00
#
_symmetry.space_group_name_H-M   'P 1'
#
loop_
_entity.id
_entity.type
_entity.pdbx_description
1 polymer ?
#
loop_
_entity_poly.entity_id
_entity_poly.type
_entity_poly.pdbx_seq_one_letter_code
_entity_poly.pdbx_strand_id
1 'polypeptide(L)'
;MTPGGRQLVDQMVLLIKEELHHFWQVREVMQARNIPYVKITASRYAKGMLKAVSTHEPLRLIDKLICGAYIEARSCERFAALAPWLDDDLQTFYFSLLRSEARHYQDYLALAQQISDEEISARVRYFGDVEADLILSSDREFRFHSGVPAAG
;
A
#
# COMPACT_ATOMS: atom_id res chain seq x y z
N MET A 1 23.31 -1.79 15.95
CA MET A 1 21.87 -1.90 15.61
C MET A 1 21.17 -2.45 16.83
N THR A 2 20.11 -1.79 17.33
CA THR A 2 19.34 -2.31 18.46
C THR A 2 18.62 -3.61 18.05
N PRO A 3 18.27 -4.50 19.00
CA PRO A 3 17.52 -5.72 18.68
C PRO A 3 16.23 -5.44 17.90
N GLY A 4 15.47 -4.40 18.28
CA GLY A 4 14.25 -3.98 17.56
C GLY A 4 14.54 -3.47 16.13
N GLY A 5 15.66 -2.75 15.94
CA GLY A 5 16.08 -2.33 14.60
C GLY A 5 16.46 -3.50 13.68
N ARG A 6 16.99 -4.61 14.23
CA ARG A 6 17.26 -5.83 13.46
C ARG A 6 16.00 -6.54 13.02
N GLN A 7 15.05 -6.72 13.93
CA GLN A 7 13.77 -7.34 13.61
C GLN A 7 13.00 -6.56 12.54
N LEU A 8 13.01 -5.22 12.61
CA LEU A 8 12.41 -4.37 11.57
C LEU A 8 13.05 -4.61 10.20
N VAL A 9 14.38 -4.64 10.13
CA VAL A 9 15.10 -4.87 8.86
C VAL A 9 14.78 -6.26 8.30
N ASP A 10 14.79 -7.29 9.14
CA ASP A 10 14.52 -8.67 8.70
C ASP A 10 13.09 -8.80 8.13
N GLN A 11 12.09 -8.19 8.77
CA GLN A 11 10.71 -8.15 8.27
C GLN A 11 10.58 -7.37 6.96
N MET A 12 11.22 -6.19 6.86
CA MET A 12 11.20 -5.40 5.63
C MET A 12 11.86 -6.13 4.45
N VAL A 13 12.92 -6.91 4.69
CA VAL A 13 13.57 -7.72 3.64
C VAL A 13 12.63 -8.81 3.12
N LEU A 14 11.84 -9.45 3.98
CA LEU A 14 10.87 -10.45 3.55
C LEU A 14 9.75 -9.81 2.72
N LEU A 15 9.22 -8.66 3.18
CA LEU A 15 8.19 -7.92 2.46
C LEU A 15 8.67 -7.50 1.07
N ILE A 16 9.87 -6.93 0.95
CA ILE A 16 10.44 -6.52 -0.36
C ILE A 16 10.58 -7.70 -1.33
N LYS A 17 10.95 -8.89 -0.84
CA LYS A 17 11.05 -10.09 -1.68
C LYS A 17 9.68 -10.52 -2.21
N GLU A 18 8.66 -10.47 -1.37
CA GLU A 18 7.28 -10.78 -1.76
C GLU A 18 6.75 -9.77 -2.77
N GLU A 19 6.95 -8.47 -2.53
CA GLU A 19 6.52 -7.42 -3.47
C GLU A 19 7.24 -7.48 -4.82
N LEU A 20 8.53 -7.85 -4.82
CA LEU A 20 9.25 -8.08 -6.06
C LEU A 20 8.69 -9.30 -6.81
N HIS A 21 8.23 -10.33 -6.10
CA HIS A 21 7.58 -11.48 -6.72
C HIS A 21 6.23 -11.08 -7.35
N HIS A 22 5.39 -10.31 -6.64
CA HIS A 22 4.14 -9.75 -7.19
C HIS A 22 4.39 -8.93 -8.46
N PHE A 23 5.42 -8.08 -8.45
CA PHE A 23 5.82 -7.30 -9.62
C PHE A 23 6.09 -8.19 -10.84
N TRP A 24 6.81 -9.31 -10.67
CA TRP A 24 7.07 -10.25 -11.76
C TRP A 24 5.80 -10.96 -12.24
N GLN A 25 4.89 -11.35 -11.34
CA GLN A 25 3.63 -11.96 -11.73
C GLN A 25 2.76 -11.00 -12.57
N VAL A 26 2.68 -9.71 -12.18
CA VAL A 26 1.98 -8.69 -12.97
C VAL A 26 2.62 -8.56 -14.36
N ARG A 27 3.96 -8.61 -14.46
CA ARG A 27 4.70 -8.55 -15.74
C ARG A 27 4.36 -9.72 -16.65
N GLU A 28 4.26 -10.93 -16.11
CA GLU A 28 3.87 -12.13 -16.87
C GLU A 28 2.42 -12.02 -17.39
N VAL A 29 1.49 -11.55 -16.54
CA VAL A 29 0.10 -11.29 -16.93
C VAL A 29 0.01 -10.24 -18.04
N MET A 30 0.78 -9.14 -17.95
CA MET A 30 0.85 -8.12 -19.00
C MET A 30 1.34 -8.71 -20.33
N GLN A 31 2.40 -9.52 -20.30
CA GLN A 31 2.97 -10.16 -21.49
C GLN A 31 1.97 -11.11 -22.16
N ALA A 32 1.32 -11.98 -21.37
CA ALA A 32 0.32 -12.91 -21.87
C ALA A 32 -0.87 -12.20 -22.54
N ARG A 33 -1.16 -10.96 -22.14
CA ARG A 33 -2.25 -10.13 -22.67
C ARG A 33 -1.79 -9.09 -23.70
N ASN A 34 -0.54 -9.17 -24.17
CA ASN A 34 0.05 -8.22 -25.11
C ASN A 34 -0.03 -6.74 -24.67
N ILE A 35 0.01 -6.49 -23.36
CA ILE A 35 0.00 -5.14 -22.80
C ILE A 35 1.44 -4.62 -22.76
N PRO A 36 1.77 -3.54 -23.49
CA PRO A 36 3.12 -3.01 -23.51
C PRO A 36 3.49 -2.40 -22.16
N TYR A 37 4.74 -2.60 -21.76
CA TYR A 37 5.28 -1.95 -20.57
C TYR A 37 5.71 -0.53 -20.90
N VAL A 38 4.93 0.44 -20.44
CA VAL A 38 5.19 1.86 -20.61
C VAL A 38 5.44 2.53 -19.27
N LYS A 39 6.22 3.61 -19.28
CA LYS A 39 6.43 4.40 -18.08
C LYS A 39 5.16 5.20 -17.79
N ILE A 40 4.58 4.97 -16.61
CA ILE A 40 3.42 5.71 -16.11
C ILE A 40 3.89 6.55 -14.91
N THR A 41 3.37 7.78 -14.77
CA THR A 41 3.64 8.63 -13.60
C THR A 41 2.96 8.07 -12.35
N ALA A 42 3.61 8.20 -11.20
CA ALA A 42 3.01 7.80 -9.92
C ALA A 42 1.78 8.66 -9.60
N SER A 43 0.78 8.05 -8.94
CA SER A 43 -0.39 8.79 -8.44
C SER A 43 0.00 9.78 -7.34
N ARG A 44 -0.91 10.72 -7.02
CA ARG A 44 -0.72 11.63 -5.89
C ARG A 44 -0.87 10.96 -4.52
N TYR A 45 -1.38 9.73 -4.45
CA TYR A 45 -1.81 9.07 -3.21
C TYR A 45 -0.66 8.90 -2.20
N ALA A 46 0.36 8.10 -2.52
CA ALA A 46 1.48 7.85 -1.61
C ALA A 46 2.22 9.15 -1.26
N LYS A 47 2.42 10.04 -2.24
CA LYS A 47 3.01 11.37 -2.01
C LYS A 47 2.15 12.23 -1.07
N GLY A 48 0.83 12.14 -1.18
CA GLY A 48 -0.13 12.83 -0.31
C GLY A 48 -0.03 12.36 1.12
N MET A 49 -0.05 11.04 1.34
CA MET A 49 0.16 10.42 2.65
C MET A 49 1.49 10.87 3.29
N LEU A 50 2.58 10.82 2.53
CA LEU A 50 3.91 11.20 3.02
C LEU A 50 4.05 12.68 3.41
N LYS A 51 3.15 13.58 2.96
CA LYS A 51 3.16 14.98 3.42
C LYS A 51 2.70 15.14 4.87
N ALA A 52 1.91 14.20 5.37
CA ALA A 52 1.35 14.21 6.72
C ALA A 52 2.28 13.55 7.77
N VAL A 53 3.42 13.00 7.32
CA VAL A 53 4.44 12.36 8.15
C VAL A 53 5.23 13.39 8.96
N SER A 54 5.46 13.09 10.24
CA SER A 54 6.24 13.90 11.17
C SER A 54 7.70 14.04 10.74
N THR A 55 8.37 15.10 11.20
CA THR A 55 9.74 15.42 10.78
C THR A 55 10.82 14.83 11.69
N HIS A 56 10.50 14.53 12.95
CA HIS A 56 11.45 14.03 13.95
C HIS A 56 11.27 12.52 14.22
N GLU A 57 12.36 11.86 14.58
CA GLU A 57 12.36 10.46 15.02
C GLU A 57 11.94 10.35 16.50
N PRO A 58 11.39 9.19 16.96
CA PRO A 58 11.02 8.02 16.16
C PRO A 58 9.66 8.14 15.45
N LEU A 59 8.91 9.22 15.71
CA LEU A 59 7.54 9.40 15.19
C LEU A 59 7.48 9.39 13.66
N ARG A 60 8.49 9.93 12.99
CA ARG A 60 8.61 9.88 11.53
C ARG A 60 8.62 8.45 10.99
N LEU A 61 9.35 7.53 11.62
CA LEU A 61 9.37 6.13 11.21
C LEU A 61 8.03 5.45 11.48
N ILE A 62 7.43 5.68 12.64
CA ILE A 62 6.09 5.19 13.00
C ILE A 62 5.06 5.63 11.95
N ASP A 63 5.04 6.91 11.62
CA ASP A 63 4.15 7.49 10.62
C ASP A 63 4.33 6.87 9.24
N LYS A 64 5.57 6.57 8.83
CA LYS A 64 5.84 5.89 7.55
C LYS A 64 5.32 4.46 7.53
N LEU A 65 5.45 3.73 8.64
CA LEU A 65 4.92 2.37 8.75
C LEU A 65 3.38 2.39 8.71
N ILE A 66 2.74 3.36 9.37
CA ILE A 66 1.29 3.57 9.29
C ILE A 66 0.86 3.93 7.86
N CYS A 67 1.61 4.79 7.15
CA CYS A 67 1.37 5.04 5.72
C CYS A 67 1.43 3.75 4.90
N GLY A 68 2.44 2.90 5.16
CA GLY A 68 2.57 1.58 4.55
C GLY A 68 1.32 0.73 4.78
N ALA A 69 0.89 0.59 6.03
CA ALA A 69 -0.32 -0.15 6.37
C ALA A 69 -1.56 0.33 5.60
N TYR A 70 -1.75 1.65 5.45
CA TYR A 70 -2.88 2.19 4.67
C TYR A 70 -2.76 1.91 3.17
N ILE A 71 -1.55 1.91 2.60
CA ILE A 71 -1.33 1.55 1.19
C ILE A 71 -1.75 0.09 0.95
N GLU A 72 -1.24 -0.85 1.76
CA GLU A 72 -1.56 -2.28 1.68
C GLU A 72 -3.07 -2.55 1.94
N ALA A 73 -3.65 -1.91 2.96
CA ALA A 73 -5.06 -2.06 3.27
C ALA A 73 -5.97 -1.56 2.13
N ARG A 74 -5.60 -0.44 1.50
CA ARG A 74 -6.34 0.08 0.33
C ARG A 74 -6.15 -0.81 -0.89
N SER A 75 -4.95 -1.33 -1.12
CA SER A 75 -4.69 -2.30 -2.19
C SER A 75 -5.58 -3.54 -2.02
N CYS A 76 -5.63 -4.11 -0.81
CA CYS A 76 -6.48 -5.24 -0.45
C CYS A 76 -7.96 -4.96 -0.76
N GLU A 77 -8.48 -3.81 -0.33
CA GLU A 77 -9.87 -3.40 -0.57
C GLU A 77 -10.18 -3.23 -2.07
N ARG A 78 -9.27 -2.62 -2.84
CA ARG A 78 -9.44 -2.44 -4.28
C ARG A 78 -9.34 -3.74 -5.06
N PHE A 79 -8.42 -4.64 -4.69
CA PHE A 79 -8.37 -5.99 -5.28
C PHE A 79 -9.69 -6.72 -5.06
N ALA A 80 -10.23 -6.68 -3.83
CA ALA A 80 -11.51 -7.29 -3.50
C ALA A 80 -12.69 -6.68 -4.29
N ALA A 81 -12.71 -5.35 -4.45
CA ALA A 81 -13.75 -4.65 -5.17
C ALA A 81 -13.72 -4.90 -6.68
N LEU A 82 -12.52 -5.06 -7.26
CA LEU A 82 -12.33 -5.26 -8.70
C LEU A 82 -12.47 -6.72 -9.12
N ALA A 83 -11.99 -7.68 -8.33
CA ALA A 83 -11.92 -9.10 -8.70
C ALA A 83 -13.24 -9.69 -9.26
N PRO A 84 -14.44 -9.38 -8.73
CA PRO A 84 -15.70 -9.88 -9.26
C PRO A 84 -16.03 -9.44 -10.71
N TRP A 85 -15.36 -8.41 -11.23
CA TRP A 85 -15.60 -7.83 -12.55
C TRP A 85 -14.57 -8.24 -13.60
N LEU A 86 -13.61 -9.10 -13.21
CA LEU A 86 -12.51 -9.55 -14.08
C LEU A 86 -12.81 -10.92 -14.68
N ASP A 87 -12.10 -11.24 -15.78
CA ASP A 87 -12.06 -12.61 -16.30
C ASP A 87 -11.47 -13.61 -15.29
N ASP A 88 -11.78 -14.89 -15.44
CA ASP A 88 -11.46 -15.96 -14.47
C ASP A 88 -9.97 -15.99 -14.06
N ASP A 89 -9.06 -15.79 -15.02
CA ASP A 89 -7.62 -15.76 -14.77
C ASP A 89 -7.23 -14.55 -13.90
N LEU A 90 -7.69 -13.35 -14.27
CA LEU A 90 -7.39 -12.12 -13.54
C LEU A 90 -8.08 -12.08 -12.18
N GLN A 91 -9.29 -12.59 -12.08
CA GLN A 91 -10.01 -12.74 -10.82
C GLN A 91 -9.21 -13.63 -9.85
N THR A 92 -8.78 -14.80 -10.32
CA THR A 92 -7.96 -15.73 -9.52
C THR A 92 -6.66 -15.07 -9.08
N PHE A 93 -5.99 -14.35 -9.99
CA PHE A 93 -4.77 -13.63 -9.68
C PHE A 93 -5.01 -12.52 -8.63
N TYR A 94 -6.04 -11.70 -8.78
CA TYR A 94 -6.34 -10.62 -7.83
C TYR A 94 -6.72 -11.15 -6.44
N PHE A 95 -7.45 -12.27 -6.38
CA PHE A 95 -7.72 -12.94 -5.09
C PHE A 95 -6.45 -13.52 -4.44
N SER A 96 -5.47 -13.94 -5.23
CA SER A 96 -4.18 -14.39 -4.69
C SER A 96 -3.41 -13.24 -4.02
N LEU A 97 -3.43 -12.04 -4.62
CA LEU A 97 -2.81 -10.84 -4.07
C LEU A 97 -3.52 -10.34 -2.81
N LEU A 98 -4.86 -10.37 -2.76
CA LEU A 98 -5.62 -9.95 -1.59
C LEU A 98 -5.10 -10.56 -0.27
N ARG A 99 -4.73 -11.85 -0.30
CA ARG A 99 -4.24 -12.57 0.89
C ARG A 99 -2.86 -12.12 1.36
N SER A 100 -1.98 -11.66 0.47
CA SER A 100 -0.67 -11.10 0.86
C SER A 100 -0.83 -9.69 1.42
N GLU A 101 -1.59 -8.83 0.73
CA GLU A 101 -1.88 -7.46 1.15
C GLU A 101 -2.54 -7.41 2.55
N ALA A 102 -3.45 -8.35 2.82
CA ALA A 102 -4.09 -8.49 4.12
C ALA A 102 -3.11 -8.80 5.28
N ARG A 103 -2.02 -9.53 4.99
CA ARG A 103 -0.95 -9.77 5.97
C ARG A 103 -0.04 -8.54 6.07
N HIS A 104 0.33 -7.96 4.94
CA HIS A 104 1.26 -6.83 4.91
C HIS A 104 0.77 -5.62 5.69
N TYR A 105 -0.52 -5.27 5.61
CA TYR A 105 -1.03 -4.16 6.42
C TYR A 105 -0.93 -4.44 7.93
N GLN A 106 -1.17 -5.69 8.34
CA GLN A 106 -1.08 -6.10 9.75
C GLN A 106 0.37 -6.06 10.22
N ASP A 107 1.29 -6.54 9.40
CA ASP A 107 2.73 -6.53 9.67
C ASP A 107 3.23 -5.09 9.83
N TYR A 108 2.80 -4.16 8.96
CA TYR A 108 3.14 -2.74 9.09
C TYR A 108 2.63 -2.10 10.38
N LEU A 109 1.38 -2.35 10.78
CA LEU A 109 0.83 -1.83 12.05
C LEU A 109 1.53 -2.44 13.27
N ALA A 110 1.82 -3.73 13.24
CA ALA A 110 2.54 -4.41 14.31
C ALA A 110 3.96 -3.84 14.47
N LEU A 111 4.67 -3.60 13.36
CA LEU A 111 5.97 -2.96 13.38
C LEU A 111 5.90 -1.52 13.90
N ALA A 112 4.89 -0.74 13.47
CA ALA A 112 4.69 0.63 13.94
C ALA A 112 4.48 0.68 15.47
N GLN A 113 3.66 -0.23 16.01
CA GLN A 113 3.41 -0.31 17.44
C GLN A 113 4.64 -0.82 18.21
N GLN A 114 5.40 -1.76 17.65
CA GLN A 114 6.59 -2.32 18.31
C GLN A 114 7.70 -1.27 18.53
N ILE A 115 7.82 -0.29 17.63
CA ILE A 115 8.84 0.77 17.73
C ILE A 115 8.35 2.01 18.50
N SER A 116 7.08 2.03 18.89
CA SER A 116 6.46 3.13 19.63
C SER A 116 6.34 2.77 21.10
N ASP A 117 6.79 3.65 22.00
CA ASP A 117 6.53 3.51 23.43
C ASP A 117 5.08 3.87 23.80
N GLU A 118 4.37 4.55 22.90
CA GLU A 118 2.98 4.99 23.06
C GLU A 118 2.04 4.23 22.10
N GLU A 119 0.75 4.27 22.41
CA GLU A 119 -0.31 3.69 21.59
C GLU A 119 -0.49 4.48 20.28
N ILE A 120 -0.58 3.79 19.13
CA ILE A 120 -0.56 4.44 17.82
C ILE A 120 -1.93 4.79 17.24
N SER A 121 -3.07 4.44 17.86
CA SER A 121 -4.42 4.61 17.31
C SER A 121 -4.76 6.04 16.95
N ALA A 122 -4.23 7.03 17.68
CA ALA A 122 -4.42 8.43 17.35
C ALA A 122 -3.75 8.78 16.02
N ARG A 123 -2.54 8.27 15.78
CA ARG A 123 -1.83 8.42 14.51
C ARG A 123 -2.50 7.63 13.39
N VAL A 124 -2.93 6.40 13.65
CA VAL A 124 -3.67 5.59 12.69
C VAL A 124 -4.93 6.32 12.25
N ARG A 125 -5.78 6.79 13.17
CA ARG A 125 -6.98 7.58 12.85
C ARG A 125 -6.67 8.81 12.02
N TYR A 126 -5.65 9.57 12.41
CA TYR A 126 -5.21 10.75 11.66
C TYR A 126 -4.86 10.42 10.21
N PHE A 127 -4.08 9.35 9.97
CA PHE A 127 -3.76 8.93 8.61
C PHE A 127 -4.97 8.36 7.87
N GLY A 128 -5.94 7.77 8.57
CA GLY A 128 -7.21 7.35 7.99
C GLY A 128 -8.00 8.51 7.39
N ASP A 129 -8.05 9.65 8.08
CA ASP A 129 -8.72 10.85 7.56
C ASP A 129 -7.99 11.41 6.32
N VAL A 130 -6.65 11.43 6.34
CA VAL A 130 -5.82 11.85 5.19
C VAL A 130 -6.01 10.91 3.99
N GLU A 131 -6.03 9.60 4.24
CA GLU A 131 -6.23 8.58 3.22
C GLU A 131 -7.61 8.69 2.59
N ALA A 132 -8.65 8.82 3.41
CA ALA A 132 -10.02 8.96 2.96
C ALA A 132 -10.19 10.18 2.05
N ASP A 133 -9.62 11.34 2.41
CA ASP A 133 -9.65 12.53 1.55
C ASP A 133 -8.99 12.27 0.19
N LEU A 134 -7.84 11.59 0.15
CA LEU A 134 -7.13 11.27 -1.09
C LEU A 134 -7.93 10.34 -2.01
N ILE A 135 -8.67 9.39 -1.44
CA ILE A 135 -9.50 8.43 -2.19
C ILE A 135 -10.80 9.06 -2.69
N LEU A 136 -11.44 9.89 -1.87
CA LEU A 136 -12.76 10.45 -2.16
C LEU A 136 -12.69 11.72 -3.02
N SER A 137 -11.59 12.46 -2.97
CA SER A 137 -11.45 13.69 -3.77
C SER A 137 -11.18 13.39 -5.25
N SER A 138 -11.57 14.34 -6.12
CA SER A 138 -11.42 14.21 -7.57
C SER A 138 -9.95 14.08 -7.98
N ASP A 139 -9.67 13.24 -8.97
CA ASP A 139 -8.34 13.02 -9.54
C ASP A 139 -8.36 13.12 -11.07
N ARG A 140 -7.28 13.63 -11.65
CA ARG A 140 -7.17 13.79 -13.11
C ARG A 140 -6.59 12.55 -13.79
N GLU A 141 -5.90 11.70 -13.04
CA GLU A 141 -5.26 10.51 -13.56
C GLU A 141 -5.90 9.26 -12.96
N PHE A 142 -6.20 8.26 -13.80
CA PHE A 142 -6.60 6.95 -13.31
C PHE A 142 -5.37 6.12 -12.94
N ARG A 143 -5.29 5.68 -11.69
CA ARG A 143 -4.23 4.83 -11.14
C ARG A 143 -4.83 3.86 -10.14
N PHE A 144 -4.08 2.81 -9.80
CA PHE A 144 -4.55 1.82 -8.83
C PHE A 144 -4.92 2.41 -7.46
N HIS A 145 -4.32 3.54 -7.05
CA HIS A 145 -4.69 4.31 -5.85
C HIS A 145 -5.19 5.74 -6.16
N SER A 146 -5.64 6.07 -7.39
CA SER A 146 -6.16 7.42 -7.66
C SER A 146 -7.45 7.70 -6.88
N GLY A 147 -7.74 8.98 -6.65
CA GLY A 147 -9.08 9.41 -6.21
C GLY A 147 -10.14 9.21 -7.31
N VAL A 148 -11.32 9.80 -7.13
CA VAL A 148 -12.44 9.70 -8.08
C VAL A 148 -12.06 10.37 -9.40
N PRO A 149 -11.99 9.68 -10.55
CA PRO A 149 -11.67 10.32 -11.82
C PRO A 149 -12.61 11.49 -12.10
N ALA A 150 -12.06 12.68 -12.34
CA ALA A 150 -12.82 13.84 -12.74
C ALA A 150 -13.53 13.51 -14.06
N ALA A 151 -14.83 13.82 -14.14
CA ALA A 151 -15.55 13.71 -15.40
C ALA A 151 -14.83 14.57 -16.45
N GLY A 152 -14.44 13.94 -17.56
CA GLY A 152 -13.88 14.60 -18.74
C GLY A 152 -14.94 15.40 -19.49
#